data_AF-A0A1A8KH69-F1
#
_entry.id   AF-A0A1A8KH69-F1
#
_cell.length_a   1.000
_cell.length_b   1.000
_cell.length_c   1.000
_cell.angle_alpha   90.00
_cell.angle_beta   90.00
_cell.angle_gamma   90.00
#
_symmetry.space_group_name_H-M   'P 1'
#
loop_
_entity.id
_entity.type
_entity.pdbx_description
1 polymer ?
#
loop_
_entity_poly.entity_id
_entity_poly.type
_entity_poly.pdbx_seq_one_letter_code
_entity_poly.pdbx_strand_id
1 'polypeptide(L)'
;ARATSGDKYNNNKFSICSIRNISGVLTKKRNDCFVESGQPICGNGLVEDGEQCDCGYSDQCTDSCCYDANQEEGKKCTLKPNKLCSPSQGPCCQKDCTFKGNTESCRQESECALEGKCNGQTAQCPTSTPKTNYSTCHSATQVCINGACTGSICEKYHLEVCNCAIEDKEAEAAELCHVCCMEKNNPSTCSSTSSDKWVRYFNKTVITLQPGSPCNDFKGYCDVFMRCRLVDADGPLARLKKAIFNPELYDNIAEWIVAHWWAVLLMGIALIMLMAAFIKVCSVHTPSSNPNLPQARELPATLRRRKNPQTRSRQRPRDEPPQRVQYHMGQQHPMGQQHPRGQQYPRGQQY
;
A
#
# COMPACT_ATOMS: atom_id res chain seq x y z
N ALA A 1 -4.03 9.18 -3.29
CA ALA A 1 -4.78 8.03 -2.72
C ALA A 1 -5.30 8.44 -1.36
N ARG A 2 -6.39 7.84 -0.90
CA ARG A 2 -7.01 8.10 0.41
C ARG A 2 -7.11 6.78 1.17
N ALA A 3 -7.21 6.86 2.47
CA ALA A 3 -7.47 5.71 3.32
C ALA A 3 -8.89 5.14 3.08
N THR A 4 -9.11 3.91 3.49
CA THR A 4 -10.43 3.24 3.43
C THR A 4 -10.62 2.42 4.69
N SER A 5 -11.84 2.39 5.24
CA SER A 5 -12.16 1.55 6.40
C SER A 5 -12.56 0.12 6.00
N GLY A 6 -13.12 -0.07 4.80
CA GLY A 6 -13.58 -1.37 4.31
C GLY A 6 -15.07 -1.62 4.51
N ASP A 7 -15.74 -0.82 5.34
CA ASP A 7 -17.11 -1.06 5.80
C ASP A 7 -18.17 -0.35 4.96
N LYS A 8 -17.76 0.60 4.11
CA LYS A 8 -18.70 1.34 3.27
C LYS A 8 -19.14 0.49 2.07
N TYR A 9 -20.37 0.70 1.63
CA TYR A 9 -20.99 -0.02 0.51
C TYR A 9 -20.12 -0.16 -0.76
N ASN A 10 -19.35 0.88 -1.09
CA ASN A 10 -18.49 0.90 -2.28
C ASN A 10 -17.06 0.38 -2.05
N ASN A 11 -16.68 0.00 -0.82
CA ASN A 11 -15.31 -0.47 -0.55
C ASN A 11 -15.01 -1.84 -1.18
N ASN A 12 -16.04 -2.66 -1.37
CA ASN A 12 -15.92 -4.00 -1.97
C ASN A 12 -16.21 -4.00 -3.48
N LYS A 13 -16.27 -2.83 -4.12
CA LYS A 13 -16.62 -2.68 -5.53
C LYS A 13 -15.62 -1.78 -6.25
N PHE A 14 -15.30 -2.14 -7.49
CA PHE A 14 -14.50 -1.28 -8.35
C PHE A 14 -15.34 -0.10 -8.88
N SER A 15 -14.70 1.06 -9.03
CA SER A 15 -15.29 2.20 -9.73
C SER A 15 -15.37 1.95 -11.25
N ILE A 16 -16.19 2.72 -11.97
CA ILE A 16 -16.30 2.66 -13.44
C ILE A 16 -14.93 2.91 -14.11
N CYS A 17 -14.09 3.77 -13.52
CA CYS A 17 -12.74 4.04 -14.04
C CYS A 17 -11.84 2.80 -13.92
N SER A 18 -11.88 2.15 -12.75
CA SER A 18 -11.13 0.91 -12.50
C SER A 18 -11.60 -0.22 -13.41
N ILE A 19 -12.93 -0.41 -13.54
CA ILE A 19 -13.53 -1.43 -14.41
C ILE A 19 -13.05 -1.23 -15.85
N ARG A 20 -13.16 -0.02 -16.41
CA ARG A 20 -12.70 0.27 -17.78
C ARG A 20 -11.23 -0.07 -18.00
N ASN A 21 -10.37 0.29 -17.05
CA ASN A 21 -8.94 0.01 -17.16
C ASN A 21 -8.64 -1.50 -17.07
N ILE A 22 -9.25 -2.19 -16.10
CA ILE A 22 -9.13 -3.64 -15.92
C ILE A 22 -9.64 -4.38 -17.16
N SER A 23 -10.81 -4.01 -17.70
CA SER A 23 -11.37 -4.59 -18.92
C SER A 23 -10.43 -4.45 -20.12
N GLY A 24 -9.76 -3.30 -20.26
CA GLY A 24 -8.77 -3.08 -21.31
C GLY A 24 -7.57 -4.02 -21.22
N VAL A 25 -7.11 -4.34 -20.01
CA VAL A 25 -6.04 -5.32 -19.77
C VAL A 25 -6.54 -6.74 -20.03
N LEU A 26 -7.70 -7.12 -19.48
CA LEU A 26 -8.26 -8.46 -19.64
C LEU A 26 -8.52 -8.80 -21.10
N THR A 27 -9.01 -7.86 -21.91
CA THR A 27 -9.26 -8.08 -23.34
C THR A 27 -7.98 -8.47 -24.11
N LYS A 28 -6.82 -7.94 -23.67
CA LYS A 28 -5.54 -8.17 -24.36
C LYS A 28 -4.72 -9.31 -23.80
N LYS A 29 -4.79 -9.55 -22.49
CA LYS A 29 -3.86 -10.44 -21.76
C LYS A 29 -4.51 -11.62 -21.06
N ARG A 30 -5.84 -11.69 -20.98
CA ARG A 30 -6.51 -12.79 -20.26
C ARG A 30 -6.13 -14.14 -20.84
N ASN A 31 -6.12 -14.25 -22.17
CA ASN A 31 -5.88 -15.52 -22.85
C ASN A 31 -4.42 -15.98 -22.78
N ASP A 32 -3.50 -15.17 -22.24
CA ASP A 32 -2.08 -15.53 -22.13
C ASP A 32 -1.84 -16.53 -20.97
N CYS A 33 -2.65 -16.48 -19.91
CA CYS A 33 -2.40 -17.30 -18.72
C CYS A 33 -3.62 -17.64 -17.84
N PHE A 34 -4.83 -17.14 -18.13
CA PHE A 34 -6.01 -17.56 -17.38
C PHE A 34 -6.43 -18.99 -17.75
N VAL A 35 -6.92 -19.71 -16.76
CA VAL A 35 -7.50 -21.06 -16.91
C VAL A 35 -9.03 -20.99 -16.78
N GLU A 36 -9.72 -22.04 -17.21
CA GLU A 36 -11.17 -22.16 -17.02
C GLU A 36 -11.52 -22.17 -15.52
N SER A 37 -12.61 -21.51 -15.16
CA SER A 37 -13.06 -21.43 -13.76
C SER A 37 -13.74 -22.72 -13.32
N GLY A 38 -13.73 -22.99 -12.01
CA GLY A 38 -14.41 -24.16 -11.45
C GLY A 38 -13.67 -25.47 -11.70
N GLN A 39 -12.34 -25.41 -11.84
CA GLN A 39 -11.47 -26.59 -11.77
C GLN A 39 -10.76 -26.59 -10.41
N PRO A 40 -11.34 -27.26 -9.40
CA PRO A 40 -10.68 -27.55 -8.13
C PRO A 40 -9.30 -28.14 -8.33
N ILE A 41 -8.37 -27.78 -7.44
CA ILE A 41 -6.99 -28.26 -7.53
C ILE A 41 -6.66 -29.09 -6.30
N CYS A 42 -6.85 -30.40 -6.44
CA CYS A 42 -6.37 -31.39 -5.48
C CYS A 42 -4.87 -31.25 -5.24
N GLY A 43 -4.49 -30.96 -3.99
CA GLY A 43 -3.11 -30.79 -3.53
C GLY A 43 -2.80 -29.39 -2.99
N ASN A 44 -3.77 -28.47 -2.95
CA ASN A 44 -3.61 -27.13 -2.38
C ASN A 44 -3.93 -27.07 -0.87
N GLY A 45 -4.44 -28.16 -0.30
CA GLY A 45 -4.78 -28.31 1.12
C GLY A 45 -6.15 -27.73 1.51
N LEU A 46 -7.00 -27.40 0.54
CA LEU A 46 -8.35 -26.88 0.74
C LEU A 46 -9.34 -27.83 0.09
N VAL A 47 -10.32 -28.29 0.87
CA VAL A 47 -11.38 -29.16 0.35
C VAL A 47 -12.33 -28.34 -0.51
N GLU A 48 -12.37 -28.64 -1.80
CA GLU A 48 -13.20 -27.99 -2.81
C GLU A 48 -14.30 -28.94 -3.36
N ASP A 49 -15.16 -28.43 -4.25
CA ASP A 49 -16.27 -29.21 -4.81
C ASP A 49 -15.78 -30.46 -5.58
N GLY A 50 -16.24 -31.64 -5.19
CA GLY A 50 -15.83 -32.92 -5.80
C GLY A 50 -14.69 -33.63 -5.08
N GLU A 51 -14.07 -33.00 -4.09
CA GLU A 51 -13.06 -33.59 -3.23
C GLU A 51 -13.66 -33.96 -1.87
N GLN A 52 -13.18 -35.05 -1.26
CA GLN A 52 -13.59 -35.40 0.11
C GLN A 52 -12.59 -34.86 1.14
N CYS A 53 -11.32 -34.76 0.78
CA CYS A 53 -10.24 -34.30 1.64
C CYS A 53 -9.07 -33.82 0.78
N ASP A 54 -8.21 -32.98 1.32
CA ASP A 54 -6.97 -32.58 0.64
C ASP A 54 -5.82 -32.44 1.65
N CYS A 55 -4.90 -33.40 1.62
CA CYS A 55 -3.71 -33.39 2.46
C CYS A 55 -2.45 -32.85 1.74
N GLY A 56 -2.59 -32.39 0.50
CA GLY A 56 -1.48 -31.98 -0.35
C GLY A 56 -0.91 -33.11 -1.22
N TYR A 57 0.25 -32.81 -1.81
CA TYR A 57 1.07 -33.76 -2.58
C TYR A 57 1.76 -34.78 -1.66
N SER A 58 2.31 -35.88 -2.22
CA SER A 58 2.87 -36.99 -1.43
C SER A 58 3.96 -36.58 -0.44
N ASP A 59 4.71 -35.50 -0.73
CA ASP A 59 5.78 -34.98 0.12
C ASP A 59 5.27 -34.19 1.34
N GLN A 60 4.03 -33.69 1.27
CA GLN A 60 3.37 -32.87 2.29
C GLN A 60 2.30 -33.65 3.05
N CYS A 61 1.73 -34.69 2.44
CA CYS A 61 0.64 -35.46 3.01
C CYS A 61 1.11 -36.37 4.15
N THR A 62 0.99 -35.86 5.37
CA THR A 62 1.17 -36.65 6.61
C THR A 62 -0.13 -37.29 7.09
N ASP A 63 -1.25 -37.04 6.39
CA ASP A 63 -2.56 -37.50 6.78
C ASP A 63 -2.79 -38.98 6.42
N SER A 64 -2.99 -39.80 7.45
CA SER A 64 -3.31 -41.21 7.25
C SER A 64 -4.72 -41.43 6.68
N CYS A 65 -5.60 -40.43 6.73
CA CYS A 65 -7.01 -40.50 6.39
C CYS A 65 -7.31 -40.23 4.91
N CYS A 66 -6.47 -39.42 4.26
CA CYS A 66 -6.67 -38.96 2.90
C CYS A 66 -5.67 -39.61 1.93
N TYR A 67 -6.06 -39.76 0.68
CA TYR A 67 -5.16 -40.04 -0.43
C TYR A 67 -4.55 -38.73 -0.95
N ASP A 68 -3.23 -38.71 -1.12
CA ASP A 68 -2.50 -37.53 -1.61
C ASP A 68 -2.78 -37.23 -3.09
N ALA A 69 -2.41 -36.03 -3.53
CA ALA A 69 -2.72 -35.54 -4.86
C ALA A 69 -1.99 -36.27 -6.00
N ASN A 70 -0.90 -37.00 -5.72
CA ASN A 70 -0.18 -37.76 -6.75
C ASN A 70 -0.77 -39.15 -7.01
N GLN A 71 -1.85 -39.52 -6.32
CA GLN A 71 -2.54 -40.78 -6.54
C GLN A 71 -3.30 -40.81 -7.87
N GLU A 72 -3.71 -42.00 -8.29
CA GLU A 72 -4.51 -42.21 -9.50
C GLU A 72 -5.83 -41.44 -9.47
N GLU A 73 -6.32 -41.06 -10.66
CA GLU A 73 -7.64 -40.47 -10.83
C GLU A 73 -8.72 -41.39 -10.23
N GLY A 74 -9.61 -40.81 -9.43
CA GLY A 74 -10.62 -41.53 -8.64
C GLY A 74 -10.19 -41.91 -7.22
N LYS A 75 -8.90 -41.84 -6.88
CA LYS A 75 -8.40 -41.96 -5.50
C LYS A 75 -7.85 -40.65 -4.96
N LYS A 76 -7.20 -39.83 -5.78
CA LYS A 76 -6.64 -38.54 -5.34
C LYS A 76 -7.71 -37.70 -4.60
N CYS A 77 -7.34 -37.06 -3.49
CA CYS A 77 -8.24 -36.23 -2.68
C CYS A 77 -9.56 -36.89 -2.25
N THR A 78 -9.52 -38.22 -2.06
CA THR A 78 -10.62 -39.00 -1.48
C THR A 78 -10.21 -39.60 -0.15
N LEU A 79 -11.20 -39.90 0.70
CA LEU A 79 -10.95 -40.59 1.95
C LEU A 79 -10.49 -42.02 1.70
N LYS A 80 -9.53 -42.49 2.49
CA LYS A 80 -9.13 -43.90 2.47
C LYS A 80 -10.29 -44.79 2.94
N PRO A 81 -10.32 -46.07 2.51
CA PRO A 81 -11.36 -47.00 2.94
C PRO A 81 -11.51 -47.09 4.46
N ASN A 82 -12.75 -47.17 4.95
CA ASN A 82 -13.10 -47.26 6.37
C ASN A 82 -12.68 -46.05 7.23
N LYS A 83 -12.43 -44.89 6.61
CA LYS A 83 -12.17 -43.63 7.32
C LYS A 83 -13.41 -42.74 7.27
N LEU A 84 -13.75 -42.12 8.40
CA LEU A 84 -14.97 -41.30 8.52
C LEU A 84 -14.73 -39.85 8.10
N CYS A 85 -13.52 -39.35 8.34
CA CYS A 85 -13.14 -37.97 8.04
C CYS A 85 -11.63 -37.83 7.83
N SER A 86 -11.21 -36.63 7.43
CA SER A 86 -9.80 -36.20 7.40
C SER A 86 -9.66 -34.88 8.18
N PRO A 87 -8.54 -34.67 8.92
CA PRO A 87 -8.21 -33.38 9.52
C PRO A 87 -8.21 -32.19 8.54
N SER A 88 -8.00 -32.43 7.24
CA SER A 88 -8.08 -31.39 6.20
C SER A 88 -9.50 -30.82 6.04
N GLN A 89 -10.54 -31.59 6.38
CA GLN A 89 -11.93 -31.15 6.32
C GLN A 89 -12.29 -30.19 7.47
N GLY A 90 -11.54 -30.23 8.57
CA GLY A 90 -11.73 -29.32 9.69
C GLY A 90 -11.25 -29.87 11.04
N PRO A 91 -11.25 -29.02 12.08
CA PRO A 91 -10.66 -29.30 13.38
C PRO A 91 -11.45 -30.32 14.23
N CYS A 92 -12.65 -30.73 13.80
CA CYS A 92 -13.46 -31.76 14.45
C CYS A 92 -13.19 -33.18 13.97
N CYS A 93 -12.19 -33.38 13.10
CA CYS A 93 -11.66 -34.70 12.79
C CYS A 93 -10.39 -35.00 13.61
N GLN A 94 -10.32 -36.18 14.20
CA GLN A 94 -9.13 -36.67 14.89
C GLN A 94 -8.11 -37.27 13.89
N LYS A 95 -6.85 -37.41 14.33
CA LYS A 95 -5.76 -37.95 13.49
C LYS A 95 -5.96 -39.43 13.12
N ASP A 96 -6.80 -40.14 13.86
CA ASP A 96 -7.18 -41.53 13.59
C ASP A 96 -8.35 -41.67 12.61
N CYS A 97 -8.81 -40.54 12.06
CA CYS A 97 -9.86 -40.42 11.04
C CYS A 97 -11.28 -40.63 11.57
N THR A 98 -11.51 -40.30 12.84
CA THR A 98 -12.82 -40.33 13.50
C THR A 98 -13.29 -38.93 13.90
N PHE A 99 -14.60 -38.75 14.06
CA PHE A 99 -15.14 -37.48 14.53
C PHE A 99 -14.89 -37.30 16.03
N LYS A 100 -14.49 -36.10 16.42
CA LYS A 100 -14.39 -35.70 17.82
C LYS A 100 -15.75 -35.74 18.52
N GLY A 101 -15.75 -36.04 19.81
CA GLY A 101 -16.97 -36.09 20.63
C GLY A 101 -17.70 -34.75 20.71
N ASN A 102 -18.99 -34.78 21.09
CA ASN A 102 -19.86 -33.60 21.16
C ASN A 102 -19.48 -32.57 22.25
N THR A 103 -18.54 -32.91 23.13
CA THR A 103 -18.03 -32.04 24.19
C THR A 103 -16.64 -31.50 23.90
N GLU A 104 -15.99 -31.94 22.82
CA GLU A 104 -14.64 -31.52 22.46
C GLU A 104 -14.63 -30.13 21.80
N SER A 105 -13.67 -29.32 22.22
CA SER A 105 -13.46 -27.97 21.70
C SER A 105 -12.80 -27.99 20.32
N CYS A 106 -13.35 -27.20 19.40
CA CYS A 106 -12.80 -26.94 18.07
C CYS A 106 -12.46 -25.49 17.80
N ARG A 107 -12.97 -24.56 18.62
CA ARG A 107 -12.66 -23.13 18.55
C ARG A 107 -12.63 -22.57 19.96
N GLN A 108 -11.53 -21.89 20.30
CA GLN A 108 -11.40 -21.23 21.59
C GLN A 108 -12.46 -20.14 21.77
N GLU A 109 -12.82 -19.89 23.03
CA GLU A 109 -13.67 -18.76 23.38
C GLU A 109 -13.01 -17.43 22.97
N SER A 110 -13.82 -16.51 22.44
CA SER A 110 -13.40 -15.16 22.06
C SER A 110 -14.13 -14.12 22.91
N GLU A 111 -13.79 -12.84 22.77
CA GLU A 111 -14.50 -11.76 23.46
C GLU A 111 -16.00 -11.73 23.11
N CYS A 112 -16.38 -12.14 21.88
CA CYS A 112 -17.74 -12.03 21.37
C CYS A 112 -18.48 -13.35 21.15
N ALA A 113 -17.81 -14.50 21.23
CA ALA A 113 -18.45 -15.80 21.06
C ALA A 113 -17.91 -16.80 22.08
N LEU A 114 -18.78 -17.70 22.55
CA LEU A 114 -18.42 -18.80 23.43
C LEU A 114 -17.52 -19.82 22.71
N GLU A 115 -16.96 -20.74 23.47
CA GLU A 115 -16.20 -21.87 22.92
C GLU A 115 -17.04 -22.65 21.88
N GLY A 116 -16.44 -22.92 20.71
CA GLY A 116 -17.03 -23.76 19.68
C GLY A 116 -16.76 -25.22 19.97
N LYS A 117 -17.82 -26.05 20.01
CA LYS A 117 -17.73 -27.48 20.28
C LYS A 117 -18.15 -28.29 19.06
N CYS A 118 -17.49 -29.42 18.86
CA CYS A 118 -17.86 -30.38 17.83
C CYS A 118 -19.25 -30.96 18.10
N ASN A 119 -19.95 -31.39 17.05
CA ASN A 119 -21.28 -32.02 17.20
C ASN A 119 -21.24 -33.55 17.17
N GLY A 120 -20.06 -34.16 16.98
CA GLY A 120 -19.88 -35.62 16.86
C GLY A 120 -20.17 -36.23 15.49
N GLN A 121 -20.56 -35.42 14.50
CA GLN A 121 -21.08 -35.93 13.21
C GLN A 121 -20.37 -35.35 11.99
N THR A 122 -19.63 -34.25 12.14
CA THR A 122 -18.88 -33.61 11.05
C THR A 122 -17.49 -33.18 11.50
N ALA A 123 -16.57 -33.06 10.56
CA ALA A 123 -15.22 -32.52 10.75
C ALA A 123 -15.21 -30.98 10.83
N GLN A 124 -16.25 -30.32 10.33
CA GLN A 124 -16.38 -28.86 10.41
C GLN A 124 -16.75 -28.42 11.83
N CYS A 125 -16.13 -27.34 12.29
CA CYS A 125 -16.47 -26.74 13.59
C CYS A 125 -17.74 -25.89 13.45
N PRO A 126 -18.85 -26.21 14.15
CA PRO A 126 -20.06 -25.41 14.12
C PRO A 126 -19.80 -23.94 14.49
N THR A 127 -20.71 -23.06 14.07
CA THR A 127 -20.67 -21.65 14.48
C THR A 127 -20.81 -21.56 16.00
N SER A 128 -19.89 -20.85 16.64
CA SER A 128 -19.92 -20.64 18.09
C SER A 128 -21.15 -19.84 18.50
N THR A 129 -21.72 -20.16 19.67
CA THR A 129 -22.82 -19.38 20.24
C THR A 129 -22.35 -17.94 20.51
N PRO A 130 -23.04 -16.92 19.99
CA PRO A 130 -22.66 -15.54 20.20
C PRO A 130 -22.89 -15.12 21.66
N LYS A 131 -21.99 -14.30 22.20
CA LYS A 131 -22.20 -13.57 23.45
C LYS A 131 -23.19 -12.42 23.23
N THR A 132 -23.60 -11.78 24.32
CA THR A 132 -24.57 -10.68 24.30
C THR A 132 -24.13 -9.57 23.34
N ASN A 133 -25.03 -9.17 22.45
CA ASN A 133 -24.80 -8.05 21.53
C ASN A 133 -24.52 -6.76 22.31
N TYR A 134 -23.68 -5.89 21.73
CA TYR A 134 -23.23 -4.62 22.31
C TYR A 134 -22.37 -4.74 23.59
N SER A 135 -21.91 -5.95 23.93
CA SER A 135 -20.78 -6.12 24.84
C SER A 135 -19.50 -5.57 24.19
N THR A 136 -18.58 -5.07 25.01
CA THR A 136 -17.35 -4.42 24.53
C THR A 136 -16.31 -5.46 24.16
N CYS A 137 -15.62 -5.26 23.05
CA CYS A 137 -14.50 -6.09 22.61
C CYS A 137 -13.39 -5.22 22.01
N HIS A 138 -12.25 -5.84 21.72
CA HIS A 138 -11.05 -5.22 21.18
C HIS A 138 -10.61 -4.01 22.00
N SER A 139 -10.31 -4.26 23.28
CA SER A 139 -9.93 -3.21 24.25
C SER A 139 -10.94 -2.07 24.36
N ALA A 140 -12.24 -2.40 24.29
CA ALA A 140 -13.38 -1.48 24.36
C ALA A 140 -13.48 -0.45 23.22
N THR A 141 -12.86 -0.72 22.07
CA THR A 141 -12.99 0.12 20.87
C THR A 141 -14.18 -0.29 19.99
N GLN A 142 -14.60 -1.56 20.06
CA GLN A 142 -15.66 -2.16 19.25
C GLN A 142 -16.71 -2.85 20.12
N VAL A 143 -17.73 -3.40 19.46
CA VAL A 143 -18.83 -4.12 20.10
C VAL A 143 -19.03 -5.51 19.51
N CYS A 144 -19.63 -6.40 20.27
CA CYS A 144 -20.03 -7.70 19.77
C CYS A 144 -21.37 -7.61 19.05
N ILE A 145 -21.42 -8.08 17.80
CA ILE A 145 -22.64 -8.19 16.99
C ILE A 145 -22.68 -9.58 16.39
N ASN A 146 -23.67 -10.39 16.78
CA ASN A 146 -23.87 -11.76 16.30
C ASN A 146 -22.60 -12.64 16.43
N GLY A 147 -21.84 -12.47 17.51
CA GLY A 147 -20.65 -13.28 17.78
C GLY A 147 -19.35 -12.72 17.21
N ALA A 148 -19.41 -11.66 16.39
CA ALA A 148 -18.25 -11.02 15.80
C ALA A 148 -17.94 -9.69 16.49
N CYS A 149 -16.66 -9.45 16.79
CA CYS A 149 -16.20 -8.15 17.27
C CYS A 149 -16.14 -7.17 16.10
N THR A 150 -17.19 -6.39 15.92
CA THR A 150 -17.41 -5.54 14.74
C THR A 150 -18.08 -4.23 15.14
N GLY A 151 -18.16 -3.27 14.20
CA GLY A 151 -18.70 -1.96 14.51
C GLY A 151 -17.82 -1.17 15.49
N SER A 152 -18.43 -0.25 16.23
CA SER A 152 -17.74 0.62 17.19
C SER A 152 -18.44 0.70 18.53
N ILE A 153 -17.68 1.04 19.57
CA ILE A 153 -18.20 1.36 20.90
C ILE A 153 -19.31 2.44 20.90
N CYS A 154 -19.35 3.33 19.90
CA CYS A 154 -20.45 4.30 19.73
C CYS A 154 -21.82 3.62 19.65
N GLU A 155 -21.91 2.47 18.97
CA GLU A 155 -23.18 1.76 18.73
C GLU A 155 -23.82 1.24 20.02
N LYS A 156 -22.99 0.89 21.03
CA LYS A 156 -23.45 0.50 22.37
C LYS A 156 -24.37 1.55 23.00
N TYR A 157 -24.15 2.82 22.68
CA TYR A 157 -24.90 3.97 23.19
C TYR A 157 -25.86 4.56 22.16
N HIS A 158 -26.15 3.82 21.09
CA HIS A 158 -26.98 4.25 19.97
C HIS A 158 -26.45 5.48 19.21
N LEU A 159 -25.12 5.67 19.21
CA LEU A 159 -24.42 6.67 18.44
C LEU A 159 -23.81 6.05 17.18
N GLU A 160 -23.47 6.88 16.20
CA GLU A 160 -22.76 6.47 14.98
C GLU A 160 -21.31 6.93 15.04
N VAL A 161 -20.42 6.17 14.40
CA VAL A 161 -19.02 6.55 14.24
C VAL A 161 -18.91 7.73 13.29
N CYS A 162 -18.09 8.70 13.65
CA CYS A 162 -17.70 9.78 12.77
C CYS A 162 -16.19 10.00 12.82
N ASN A 163 -15.67 10.69 11.81
CA ASN A 163 -14.26 11.04 11.78
C ASN A 163 -14.08 12.35 12.53
N CYS A 164 -13.20 12.37 13.53
CA CYS A 164 -12.81 13.62 14.17
C CYS A 164 -12.23 14.56 13.09
N ALA A 165 -12.82 15.74 12.96
CA ALA A 165 -12.32 16.81 12.10
C ALA A 165 -11.88 17.97 12.99
N ILE A 166 -10.67 18.46 12.74
CA ILE A 166 -10.14 19.61 13.45
C ILE A 166 -10.43 20.84 12.59
N GLU A 167 -11.27 21.76 13.08
CA GLU A 167 -11.44 23.09 12.48
C GLU A 167 -10.37 24.07 13.01
N ASP A 168 -9.94 23.90 14.26
CA ASP A 168 -8.98 24.77 14.94
C ASP A 168 -7.56 24.22 14.91
N LYS A 169 -6.60 25.00 14.40
CA LYS A 169 -5.17 24.62 14.23
C LYS A 169 -4.44 24.25 15.54
N GLU A 170 -5.12 24.29 16.68
CA GLU A 170 -4.61 24.09 18.04
C GLU A 170 -5.09 22.79 18.70
N ALA A 171 -6.04 22.06 18.11
CA ALA A 171 -6.38 20.73 18.61
C ALA A 171 -5.20 19.77 18.37
N GLU A 172 -4.82 19.02 19.41
CA GLU A 172 -3.66 18.13 19.36
C GLU A 172 -3.83 17.12 18.23
N ALA A 173 -2.79 16.94 17.41
CA ALA A 173 -2.78 15.98 16.30
C ALA A 173 -3.14 14.53 16.71
N ALA A 174 -3.15 14.24 18.02
CA ALA A 174 -3.60 12.99 18.61
C ALA A 174 -5.13 12.79 18.55
N GLU A 175 -5.93 13.85 18.60
CA GLU A 175 -7.40 13.75 18.60
C GLU A 175 -7.97 13.18 17.30
N LEU A 176 -7.25 13.38 16.18
CA LEU A 176 -7.61 12.77 14.88
C LEU A 176 -7.62 11.24 14.90
N CYS A 177 -6.97 10.64 15.90
CA CYS A 177 -6.90 9.21 16.12
C CYS A 177 -7.71 8.76 17.34
N HIS A 178 -8.54 9.62 17.91
CA HIS A 178 -9.54 9.19 18.88
C HIS A 178 -10.74 8.57 18.15
N VAL A 179 -11.48 7.73 18.86
CA VAL A 179 -12.83 7.35 18.45
C VAL A 179 -13.71 8.60 18.61
N CYS A 180 -14.43 8.96 17.56
CA CYS A 180 -15.42 10.03 17.59
C CYS A 180 -16.81 9.43 17.32
N CYS A 181 -17.79 9.91 18.09
CA CYS A 181 -19.18 9.52 17.96
C CYS A 181 -20.04 10.75 17.60
N MET A 182 -21.11 10.50 16.86
CA MET A 182 -22.16 11.46 16.54
C MET A 182 -23.54 10.85 16.82
N GLU A 183 -24.55 11.70 17.01
CA GLU A 183 -25.93 11.24 16.99
C GLU A 183 -26.29 10.72 15.59
N LYS A 184 -27.22 9.76 15.53
CA LYS A 184 -27.63 9.14 14.26
C LYS A 184 -28.10 10.19 13.27
N ASN A 185 -27.56 10.13 12.05
CA ASN A 185 -27.87 11.08 10.98
C ASN A 185 -27.59 12.57 11.31
N ASN A 186 -26.76 12.88 12.30
CA ASN A 186 -26.43 14.27 12.65
C ASN A 186 -24.91 14.51 12.73
N PRO A 187 -24.23 14.72 11.58
CA PRO A 187 -22.77 14.88 11.53
C PRO A 187 -22.23 16.07 12.32
N SER A 188 -23.03 17.12 12.51
CA SER A 188 -22.66 18.31 13.29
C SER A 188 -22.38 18.00 14.77
N THR A 189 -22.83 16.83 15.25
CA THR A 189 -22.67 16.42 16.64
C THR A 189 -21.40 15.63 16.90
N CYS A 190 -20.59 15.36 15.87
CA CYS A 190 -19.38 14.57 15.95
C CYS A 190 -18.41 15.12 17.00
N SER A 191 -18.06 14.30 17.99
CA SER A 191 -17.08 14.68 19.00
C SER A 191 -16.37 13.46 19.57
N SER A 192 -15.16 13.65 20.10
CA SER A 192 -14.33 12.58 20.67
C SER A 192 -14.98 11.95 21.89
N THR A 193 -14.74 10.67 22.15
CA THR A 193 -15.21 9.99 23.37
C THR A 193 -14.75 10.69 24.66
N SER A 194 -13.62 11.41 24.63
CA SER A 194 -13.10 12.18 25.78
C SER A 194 -13.75 13.55 25.97
N SER A 195 -14.59 14.00 25.03
CA SER A 195 -15.24 15.33 25.09
C SER A 195 -16.27 15.42 26.21
N ASP A 196 -16.56 16.65 26.64
CA ASP A 196 -17.65 16.94 27.59
C ASP A 196 -19.01 16.50 27.06
N LYS A 197 -19.20 16.49 25.74
CA LYS A 197 -20.45 16.09 25.10
C LYS A 197 -20.83 14.64 25.40
N TRP A 198 -19.84 13.75 25.42
CA TRP A 198 -20.07 12.32 25.63
C TRP A 198 -19.69 11.83 27.04
N VAL A 199 -19.51 12.75 27.99
CA VAL A 199 -19.16 12.43 29.39
C VAL A 199 -20.11 11.43 30.04
N ARG A 200 -21.41 11.48 29.73
CA ARG A 200 -22.41 10.54 30.29
C ARG A 200 -22.18 9.08 29.91
N TYR A 201 -21.48 8.83 28.80
CA TYR A 201 -21.28 7.49 28.25
C TYR A 201 -19.87 6.99 28.47
N PHE A 202 -18.87 7.84 28.24
CA PHE A 202 -17.46 7.47 28.27
C PHE A 202 -16.70 8.05 29.46
N ASN A 203 -17.31 8.88 30.30
CA ASN A 203 -16.67 9.48 31.49
C ASN A 203 -15.32 10.16 31.19
N LYS A 204 -15.26 10.93 30.08
CA LYS A 204 -14.03 11.58 29.56
C LYS A 204 -12.88 10.61 29.23
N THR A 205 -13.17 9.32 29.03
CA THR A 205 -12.16 8.33 28.66
C THR A 205 -11.73 8.52 27.20
N VAL A 206 -10.42 8.66 26.99
CA VAL A 206 -9.83 8.67 25.66
C VAL A 206 -9.81 7.23 25.14
N ILE A 207 -10.56 6.98 24.07
CA ILE A 207 -10.54 5.72 23.34
C ILE A 207 -9.87 6.01 22.00
N THR A 208 -8.78 5.32 21.69
CA THR A 208 -8.02 5.53 20.46
C THR A 208 -8.39 4.52 19.40
N LEU A 209 -8.31 4.96 18.14
CA LEU A 209 -8.40 4.10 16.97
C LEU A 209 -7.16 3.19 16.90
N GLN A 210 -7.31 2.08 16.17
CA GLN A 210 -6.22 1.14 15.98
C GLN A 210 -5.17 1.70 15.02
N PRO A 211 -3.89 1.32 15.16
CA PRO A 211 -2.90 1.60 14.14
C PRO A 211 -3.36 1.06 12.78
N GLY A 212 -3.30 1.90 11.75
CA GLY A 212 -3.83 1.61 10.42
C GLY A 212 -5.31 1.97 10.22
N SER A 213 -6.02 2.46 11.24
CA SER A 213 -7.37 3.03 11.06
C SER A 213 -7.31 4.33 10.26
N PRO A 214 -8.30 4.60 9.39
CA PRO A 214 -8.38 5.86 8.64
C PRO A 214 -8.64 7.05 9.57
N CYS A 215 -8.01 8.18 9.29
CA CYS A 215 -8.13 9.41 10.07
C CYS A 215 -8.21 10.66 9.16
N ASN A 216 -8.63 11.79 9.75
CA ASN A 216 -8.77 13.08 9.07
C ASN A 216 -9.58 12.97 7.75
N ASP A 217 -10.81 12.49 7.85
CA ASP A 217 -11.69 12.24 6.69
C ASP A 217 -11.03 11.40 5.58
N PHE A 218 -10.49 10.24 5.96
CA PHE A 218 -9.81 9.30 5.06
C PHE A 218 -8.57 9.89 4.36
N LYS A 219 -8.01 11.01 4.84
CA LYS A 219 -6.78 11.57 4.28
C LYS A 219 -5.53 10.89 4.82
N GLY A 220 -5.63 10.13 5.92
CA GLY A 220 -4.48 9.50 6.56
C GLY A 220 -4.80 8.19 7.26
N TYR A 221 -3.77 7.63 7.88
CA TYR A 221 -3.84 6.48 8.77
C TYR A 221 -3.22 6.79 10.12
N CYS A 222 -3.80 6.28 11.20
CA CYS A 222 -3.22 6.39 12.54
C CYS A 222 -1.98 5.50 12.67
N ASP A 223 -0.88 6.04 13.18
CA ASP A 223 0.31 5.25 13.50
C ASP A 223 0.25 4.67 14.93
N VAL A 224 1.27 3.89 15.31
CA VAL A 224 1.40 3.31 16.67
C VAL A 224 1.50 4.36 17.78
N PHE A 225 1.77 5.62 17.44
CA PHE A 225 1.84 6.74 18.38
C PHE A 225 0.55 7.56 18.39
N MET A 226 -0.54 7.04 17.81
CA MET A 226 -1.85 7.69 17.73
C MET A 226 -1.81 9.03 16.99
N ARG A 227 -0.93 9.15 16.00
CA ARG A 227 -0.85 10.34 15.13
C ARG A 227 -1.39 10.03 13.74
N CYS A 228 -2.20 10.94 13.22
CA CYS A 228 -2.73 10.81 11.88
C CYS A 228 -1.67 11.12 10.81
N ARG A 229 -1.16 10.09 10.12
CA ARG A 229 -0.23 10.20 9.01
C ARG A 229 -0.99 10.34 7.71
N LEU A 230 -0.92 11.51 7.09
CA LEU A 230 -1.59 11.77 5.81
C LEU A 230 -0.99 10.91 4.69
N VAL A 231 -1.86 10.32 3.88
CA VAL A 231 -1.51 9.59 2.67
C VAL A 231 -1.33 10.62 1.56
N ASP A 232 -0.09 10.96 1.27
CA ASP A 232 0.27 11.61 0.01
C ASP A 232 0.69 10.52 -0.98
N ALA A 233 -0.19 10.19 -1.93
CA ALA A 233 0.13 9.24 -2.98
C ALA A 233 0.65 9.91 -4.25
N ASP A 234 0.78 11.24 -4.24
CA ASP A 234 1.38 11.94 -5.35
C ASP A 234 2.90 11.75 -5.24
N GLY A 235 3.44 10.90 -6.12
CA GLY A 235 4.88 10.73 -6.24
C GLY A 235 5.61 12.06 -6.51
N PRO A 236 6.94 12.11 -6.35
CA PRO A 236 7.71 13.35 -6.51
C PRO A 236 7.48 14.03 -7.88
N LEU A 237 7.23 13.25 -8.94
CA LEU A 237 6.89 13.75 -10.27
C LEU A 237 5.51 14.44 -10.32
N ALA A 238 4.51 13.90 -9.63
CA ALA A 238 3.17 14.50 -9.55
C ALA A 238 3.19 15.79 -8.73
N ARG A 239 4.00 15.84 -7.66
CA ARG A 239 4.25 17.06 -6.88
C ARG A 239 4.92 18.15 -7.72
N LEU A 240 5.96 17.79 -8.47
CA LEU A 240 6.62 18.72 -9.39
C LEU A 240 5.66 19.24 -10.46
N LYS A 241 4.87 18.36 -11.09
CA LYS A 241 3.88 18.75 -12.09
C LYS A 241 2.85 19.72 -11.49
N LYS A 242 2.32 19.45 -10.31
CA LYS A 242 1.35 20.34 -9.65
C LYS A 242 1.96 21.68 -9.20
N ALA A 243 3.21 21.67 -8.75
CA ALA A 243 3.91 22.90 -8.34
C ALA A 243 4.28 23.80 -9.53
N ILE A 244 4.68 23.21 -10.66
CA ILE A 244 5.02 23.97 -11.88
C ILE A 244 3.76 24.42 -12.62
N PHE A 245 2.73 23.57 -12.67
CA PHE A 245 1.51 23.81 -13.47
C PHE A 245 0.28 23.97 -12.57
N ASN A 246 0.32 24.92 -11.62
CA ASN A 246 -0.84 25.21 -10.77
C ASN A 246 -1.87 26.05 -11.57
N PRO A 247 -3.11 25.58 -11.80
CA PRO A 247 -4.12 26.31 -12.57
C PRO A 247 -4.44 27.69 -11.98
N GLU A 248 -4.45 27.84 -10.65
CA GLU A 248 -4.66 29.15 -10.01
C GLU A 248 -3.55 30.16 -10.31
N LEU A 249 -2.33 29.68 -10.58
CA LEU A 249 -1.22 30.56 -10.99
C LEU A 249 -1.45 31.10 -12.40
N TYR A 250 -2.04 30.29 -13.30
CA TYR A 250 -2.29 30.70 -14.68
C TYR A 250 -3.39 31.74 -14.80
N ASP A 251 -4.48 31.61 -14.05
CA ASP A 251 -5.56 32.60 -14.07
C ASP A 251 -5.07 33.96 -13.56
N ASN A 252 -4.31 33.97 -12.47
CA ASN A 252 -3.70 35.19 -11.93
C ASN A 252 -2.67 35.82 -12.89
N ILE A 253 -1.84 35.02 -13.56
CA ILE A 253 -0.87 35.52 -14.54
C ILE A 253 -1.58 36.04 -15.79
N ALA A 254 -2.62 35.36 -16.27
CA ALA A 254 -3.37 35.78 -17.46
C ALA A 254 -4.09 37.12 -17.21
N GLU A 255 -4.76 37.27 -16.07
CA GLU A 255 -5.39 38.53 -15.67
C GLU A 255 -4.35 39.65 -15.52
N TRP A 256 -3.20 39.34 -14.90
CA TRP A 256 -2.11 40.31 -14.76
C TRP A 256 -1.52 40.75 -16.11
N ILE A 257 -1.32 39.82 -17.05
CA ILE A 257 -0.84 40.11 -18.40
C ILE A 257 -1.81 41.00 -19.16
N VAL A 258 -3.13 40.76 -19.03
CA VAL A 258 -4.14 41.59 -19.68
C VAL A 258 -4.18 42.99 -19.04
N ALA A 259 -4.09 43.08 -17.71
CA ALA A 259 -4.07 44.36 -17.00
C ALA A 259 -2.80 45.19 -17.26
N HIS A 260 -1.64 44.54 -17.39
CA HIS A 260 -0.32 45.17 -17.53
C HIS A 260 0.36 44.80 -18.85
N TRP A 261 -0.40 44.69 -19.94
CA TRP A 261 0.11 44.28 -21.26
C TRP A 261 1.27 45.16 -21.75
N TRP A 262 1.25 46.45 -21.41
CA TRP A 262 2.30 47.41 -21.73
C TRP A 262 3.62 47.05 -21.05
N ALA A 263 3.60 46.52 -19.82
CA ALA A 263 4.80 46.11 -19.10
C ALA A 263 5.45 44.88 -19.75
N VAL A 264 4.64 43.94 -20.21
CA VAL A 264 5.10 42.77 -20.97
C VAL A 264 5.75 43.20 -22.29
N LEU A 265 5.16 44.17 -22.98
CA LEU A 265 5.70 44.72 -24.23
C LEU A 265 7.03 45.45 -23.99
N LEU A 266 7.13 46.27 -22.94
CA LEU A 266 8.38 46.94 -22.55
C LEU A 266 9.47 45.94 -22.14
N MET A 267 9.14 44.89 -21.39
CA MET A 267 10.07 43.82 -21.05
C MET A 267 10.57 43.08 -22.31
N GLY A 268 9.68 42.83 -23.27
CA GLY A 268 10.04 42.25 -24.56
C GLY A 268 10.98 43.14 -25.37
N ILE A 269 10.69 44.44 -25.49
CA ILE A 269 11.57 45.40 -26.16
C ILE A 269 12.92 45.51 -25.44
N ALA A 270 12.93 45.57 -24.10
CA ALA A 270 14.16 45.60 -23.31
C ALA A 270 15.02 44.36 -23.55
N LEU A 271 14.41 43.18 -23.64
CA LEU A 271 15.11 41.92 -23.91
C LEU A 271 15.68 41.89 -25.34
N ILE A 272 14.92 42.38 -26.33
CA ILE A 272 15.41 42.51 -27.72
C ILE A 272 16.54 43.53 -27.80
N MET A 273 16.42 44.68 -27.14
CA MET A 273 17.46 45.70 -27.08
C MET A 273 18.72 45.18 -26.38
N LEU A 274 18.56 44.39 -25.31
CA LEU A 274 19.67 43.72 -24.63
C LEU A 274 20.33 42.67 -25.53
N MET A 275 19.55 41.87 -26.26
CA MET A 275 20.10 40.93 -27.24
C MET A 275 20.81 41.65 -28.38
N ALA A 276 20.25 42.74 -28.90
CA ALA A 276 20.89 43.54 -29.95
C ALA A 276 22.17 44.22 -29.44
N ALA A 277 22.17 44.74 -28.20
CA ALA A 277 23.35 45.30 -27.56
C ALA A 277 24.41 44.22 -27.32
N PHE A 278 24.02 43.05 -26.84
CA PHE A 278 24.91 41.90 -26.66
C PHE A 278 25.51 41.46 -28.00
N ILE A 279 24.69 41.31 -29.05
CA ILE A 279 25.16 41.01 -30.40
C ILE A 279 26.11 42.11 -30.89
N LYS A 280 25.83 43.39 -30.65
CA LYS A 280 26.68 44.50 -31.08
C LYS A 280 28.02 44.50 -30.33
N VAL A 281 28.01 44.30 -29.01
CA VAL A 281 29.23 44.18 -28.19
C VAL A 281 30.04 42.95 -28.59
N CYS A 282 29.38 41.81 -28.79
CA CYS A 282 30.04 40.60 -29.25
C CYS A 282 30.51 40.70 -30.70
N SER A 283 29.84 41.45 -31.58
CA SER A 283 30.23 41.67 -33.00
C SER A 283 31.54 42.44 -33.15
N VAL A 284 31.90 43.26 -32.16
CA VAL A 284 33.18 43.98 -32.10
C VAL A 284 34.36 43.04 -31.79
N HIS A 285 34.07 41.87 -31.19
CA HIS A 285 35.05 40.87 -30.78
C HIS A 285 34.94 39.53 -31.52
N THR A 286 33.95 39.37 -32.40
CA THR A 286 33.83 38.18 -33.27
C THR A 286 34.42 38.50 -34.64
N PRO A 287 35.45 37.77 -35.11
CA PRO A 287 36.03 38.00 -36.42
C PRO A 287 35.02 37.67 -37.52
N SER A 288 34.79 38.64 -38.42
CA SER A 288 33.90 38.47 -39.58
C SER A 288 34.72 38.04 -40.81
N SER A 289 34.24 37.04 -41.54
CA SER A 289 34.83 36.58 -42.82
C SER A 289 34.49 37.49 -44.01
N ASN A 290 33.77 38.60 -43.78
CA ASN A 290 33.34 39.53 -44.82
C ASN A 290 34.41 40.63 -45.06
N PRO A 291 35.00 40.73 -46.27
CA PRO A 291 36.12 41.63 -46.57
C PRO A 291 35.79 43.14 -46.54
N ASN A 292 34.51 43.52 -46.41
CA ASN A 292 34.07 44.93 -46.41
C ASN A 292 33.84 45.54 -45.01
N LEU A 293 34.25 44.85 -43.93
CA LEU A 293 34.07 45.33 -42.55
C LEU A 293 35.43 45.48 -41.81
N PRO A 294 35.58 46.48 -40.93
CA PRO A 294 36.82 46.70 -40.19
C PRO A 294 37.14 45.55 -39.21
N GLN A 295 38.43 45.25 -39.02
CA GLN A 295 38.90 44.15 -38.16
C GLN A 295 38.53 44.35 -36.67
N ALA A 296 38.17 43.24 -36.02
CA ALA A 296 37.80 43.16 -34.61
C ALA A 296 38.95 43.61 -33.68
N ARG A 297 38.63 44.28 -32.57
CA ARG A 297 39.61 44.76 -31.59
C ARG A 297 39.91 43.69 -30.53
N GLU A 298 41.18 43.47 -30.24
CA GLU A 298 41.62 42.53 -29.20
C GLU A 298 41.52 43.14 -27.80
N LEU A 299 41.08 42.32 -26.83
CA LEU A 299 40.97 42.71 -25.42
C LEU A 299 42.36 42.75 -24.76
N PRO A 300 42.67 43.73 -23.89
CA PRO A 300 43.94 43.79 -23.17
C PRO A 300 44.02 42.66 -22.13
N ALA A 301 45.07 41.84 -22.23
CA ALA A 301 45.34 40.72 -21.35
C ALA A 301 45.86 41.19 -19.97
N THR A 302 44.95 41.46 -19.03
CA THR A 302 45.31 41.64 -17.62
C THR A 302 44.66 40.55 -16.77
N LEU A 303 45.42 39.47 -16.54
CA LEU A 303 45.58 38.75 -15.26
C LEU A 303 46.55 37.57 -15.45
N ARG A 304 47.86 37.87 -15.49
CA ARG A 304 48.93 36.87 -15.29
C ARG A 304 49.02 36.54 -13.80
N ARG A 305 48.57 35.34 -13.40
CA ARG A 305 48.87 34.81 -12.05
C ARG A 305 50.34 34.41 -11.99
N ARG A 306 51.09 35.15 -11.15
CA ARG A 306 52.51 34.99 -10.84
C ARG A 306 52.77 33.60 -10.23
N LYS A 307 53.49 32.74 -10.97
CA LYS A 307 54.13 31.53 -10.44
C LYS A 307 55.54 31.94 -10.03
N ASN A 308 55.86 31.95 -8.73
CA ASN A 308 57.24 32.11 -8.28
C ASN A 308 57.82 30.75 -7.85
N PRO A 309 59.10 30.46 -8.18
CA PRO A 309 59.70 29.13 -8.17
C PRO A 309 60.72 28.93 -7.04
N GLN A 310 61.28 27.71 -6.99
CA GLN A 310 62.55 27.25 -6.39
C GLN A 310 62.37 26.21 -5.27
N THR A 311 63.04 25.05 -5.25
CA THR A 311 63.89 24.31 -6.22
C THR A 311 64.19 22.93 -5.61
N ARG A 312 64.38 21.91 -6.46
CA ARG A 312 65.30 20.74 -6.36
C ARG A 312 65.34 19.95 -5.03
N SER A 313 65.28 18.62 -4.98
CA SER A 313 65.63 17.58 -5.95
C SER A 313 65.40 16.20 -5.32
N ARG A 314 64.78 15.25 -6.03
CA ARG A 314 65.32 13.89 -6.22
C ARG A 314 64.47 13.09 -7.21
N GLN A 315 65.18 12.32 -8.04
CA GLN A 315 64.70 11.51 -9.14
C GLN A 315 63.77 10.36 -8.70
N ARG A 316 62.90 9.94 -9.65
CA ARG A 316 62.02 8.76 -9.65
C ARG A 316 62.82 7.43 -9.48
N PRO A 317 62.16 6.31 -9.16
CA PRO A 317 61.54 5.49 -10.23
C PRO A 317 60.05 5.11 -10.00
N ARG A 318 59.41 4.77 -11.13
CA ARG A 318 58.17 3.99 -11.40
C ARG A 318 57.68 3.10 -10.23
N ASP A 319 56.38 2.99 -9.91
CA ASP A 319 55.37 2.13 -10.58
C ASP A 319 53.98 2.26 -9.90
N GLU A 320 52.93 1.91 -10.66
CA GLU A 320 51.52 1.53 -10.33
C GLU A 320 50.63 2.31 -9.33
N PRO A 321 49.32 2.50 -9.64
CA PRO A 321 48.34 3.05 -8.71
C PRO A 321 47.71 1.97 -7.82
N PRO A 322 47.62 2.17 -6.48
CA PRO A 322 46.90 1.25 -5.61
C PRO A 322 45.46 1.70 -5.35
N GLN A 323 44.74 0.70 -4.84
CA GLN A 323 43.31 0.53 -4.71
C GLN A 323 42.60 1.46 -3.71
N ARG A 324 41.30 1.60 -3.95
CA ARG A 324 40.29 2.21 -3.08
C ARG A 324 39.97 1.25 -1.93
N VAL A 325 40.15 1.67 -0.68
CA VAL A 325 39.69 0.93 0.51
C VAL A 325 38.48 1.64 1.13
N GLN A 326 37.47 0.83 1.40
CA GLN A 326 36.18 1.11 2.05
C GLN A 326 36.29 1.50 3.51
N TYR A 327 35.27 2.22 3.99
CA TYR A 327 34.73 2.03 5.34
C TYR A 327 33.24 1.65 5.28
N HIS A 328 32.89 0.64 6.06
CA HIS A 328 31.59 -0.03 6.19
C HIS A 328 30.76 0.55 7.36
N MET A 329 29.43 0.47 7.25
CA MET A 329 28.50 0.27 8.37
C MET A 329 27.28 -0.55 7.86
N GLY A 330 26.88 -1.56 8.65
CA GLY A 330 26.09 -2.76 8.30
C GLY A 330 24.60 -2.54 8.00
N GLN A 331 24.00 -3.32 7.08
CA GLN A 331 23.53 -4.73 7.14
C GLN A 331 22.09 -4.90 7.68
N GLN A 332 21.16 -5.12 6.74
CA GLN A 332 20.00 -6.00 6.88
C GLN A 332 19.97 -6.90 5.63
N HIS A 333 19.89 -8.21 5.84
CA HIS A 333 19.69 -9.22 4.78
C HIS A 333 18.20 -9.44 4.53
N PRO A 334 17.83 -9.89 3.32
CA PRO A 334 17.06 -11.14 3.23
C PRO A 334 17.70 -12.16 2.27
N MET A 335 17.52 -13.43 2.63
CA MET A 335 17.92 -14.62 1.89
C MET A 335 17.16 -14.79 0.56
N GLY A 336 17.86 -15.35 -0.43
CA GLY A 336 17.39 -15.52 -1.79
C GLY A 336 16.59 -16.80 -2.05
N GLN A 337 15.83 -16.75 -3.14
CA GLN A 337 15.29 -17.91 -3.85
C GLN A 337 16.19 -18.22 -5.06
N GLN A 338 16.63 -19.47 -5.15
CA GLN A 338 17.32 -20.03 -6.32
C GLN A 338 16.29 -20.68 -7.25
N HIS A 339 16.27 -20.27 -8.51
CA HIS A 339 15.66 -21.02 -9.62
C HIS A 339 16.70 -21.91 -10.29
N PRO A 340 16.43 -23.21 -10.55
CA PRO A 340 17.28 -24.04 -11.40
C PRO A 340 17.06 -23.81 -12.89
N ARG A 341 18.13 -24.09 -13.64
CA ARG A 341 18.30 -24.00 -15.09
C ARG A 341 17.25 -24.78 -15.89
N GLY A 342 16.88 -24.21 -17.03
CA GLY A 342 16.11 -24.86 -18.07
C GLY A 342 16.83 -26.07 -18.68
N GLN A 343 16.05 -27.12 -18.93
CA GLN A 343 16.38 -28.23 -19.81
C GLN A 343 15.51 -28.18 -21.07
N GLN A 344 16.13 -28.65 -22.14
CA GLN A 344 15.83 -28.46 -23.54
C GLN A 344 15.02 -29.66 -24.04
N TYR A 345 13.83 -29.45 -24.61
CA TYR A 345 13.04 -30.51 -25.27
C TYR A 345 13.18 -30.44 -26.80
N PRO A 346 13.33 -31.58 -27.51
CA PRO A 346 13.47 -31.61 -28.96
C PRO A 346 12.12 -31.60 -29.68
N ARG A 347 12.12 -31.00 -30.88
CA ARG A 347 11.06 -31.03 -31.89
C ARG A 347 10.88 -32.42 -32.51
N GLY A 348 9.63 -32.78 -32.78
CA GLY A 348 9.16 -33.76 -33.77
C GLY A 348 7.70 -34.07 -33.49
N GLN A 349 6.79 -34.32 -34.42
CA GLN A 349 6.76 -34.27 -35.88
C GLN A 349 5.26 -34.24 -36.23
N GLN A 350 4.84 -33.44 -37.21
CA GLN A 350 3.49 -33.49 -37.78
C GLN A 350 3.32 -34.79 -38.57
N TYR A 351 2.26 -35.55 -38.28
CA TYR A 351 1.32 -36.14 -39.26
C TYR A 351 -0.02 -36.38 -38.56
#